data_AF-A0A6B3HXJ4-F1
#
_entry.id   AF-A0A6B3HXJ4-F1
#
_cell.length_a   1.000
_cell.length_b   1.000
_cell.length_c   1.000
_cell.angle_alpha   90.00
_cell.angle_beta   90.00
_cell.angle_gamma   90.00
#
_symmetry.space_group_name_H-M   'P 1'
#
loop_
_entity.id
_entity.type
_entity.pdbx_description
1 polymer ?
#
loop_
_entity_poly.entity_id
_entity_poly.type
_entity_poly.pdbx_seq_one_letter_code
_entity_poly.pdbx_strand_id
1 'polypeptide(L)'
;AIGALLYAALTKRWPYESDAYGLSGLPKGMGLIAPDQVRAGVHRGLSELAMRALANDGATASRQEPPCTTPDELAKAVAAMPRVLPPEPTFAAQPVYQQPGYQRTTYQQGTYGRP
;
A
#
# COMPACT_ATOMS: atom_id res chain seq x y z
N ALA A 1 -10.13 3.62 -23.03
CA ALA A 1 -9.70 2.20 -22.85
C ALA A 1 -8.60 1.99 -21.80
N ILE A 2 -7.44 2.68 -21.87
CA ILE A 2 -6.31 2.42 -20.94
C ILE A 2 -6.63 2.72 -19.46
N GLY A 3 -7.47 3.72 -19.20
CA GLY A 3 -7.94 4.04 -17.84
C GLY A 3 -8.76 2.92 -17.21
N ALA A 4 -9.64 2.28 -18.00
CA ALA A 4 -10.43 1.14 -17.52
C ALA A 4 -9.57 -0.10 -17.23
N LEU A 5 -8.54 -0.32 -18.04
CA LEU A 5 -7.56 -1.40 -17.81
C LEU A 5 -6.73 -1.15 -16.54
N LEU A 6 -6.28 0.09 -16.31
CA LEU A 6 -5.58 0.46 -15.09
C LEU A 6 -6.49 0.28 -13.86
N TYR A 7 -7.72 0.76 -13.92
CA TYR A 7 -8.71 0.57 -12.85
C TYR A 7 -8.90 -0.90 -12.52
N ALA A 8 -9.13 -1.73 -13.54
CA ALA A 8 -9.27 -3.17 -13.42
C ALA A 8 -8.03 -3.84 -12.82
N ALA A 9 -6.83 -3.39 -13.17
CA ALA A 9 -5.59 -3.92 -12.61
C ALA A 9 -5.49 -3.66 -11.10
N LEU A 10 -5.97 -2.49 -10.64
CA LEU A 10 -5.91 -2.07 -9.23
C LEU A 10 -6.99 -2.74 -8.38
N THR A 11 -8.23 -2.70 -8.86
CA THR A 11 -9.42 -3.07 -8.08
C THR A 11 -9.92 -4.48 -8.36
N LYS A 12 -9.44 -5.13 -9.44
CA LYS A 12 -10.01 -6.37 -9.98
C LYS A 12 -11.51 -6.26 -10.29
N ARG A 13 -11.98 -5.04 -10.60
CA ARG A 13 -13.36 -4.74 -11.02
C ARG A 13 -13.37 -3.91 -12.29
N TRP A 14 -14.45 -4.01 -13.05
CA TRP A 14 -14.65 -3.16 -14.21
C TRP A 14 -15.32 -1.84 -13.76
N PRO A 15 -14.84 -0.66 -14.20
CA PRO A 15 -15.33 0.64 -13.73
C PRO A 15 -16.72 1.02 -14.25
N TYR A 16 -17.29 0.23 -15.15
CA TYR A 16 -18.65 0.43 -15.67
C TYR A 16 -19.61 -0.57 -15.02
N GLU A 17 -20.91 -0.33 -15.15
CA GLU A 17 -21.94 -1.22 -14.59
C GLU A 17 -22.01 -2.58 -15.27
N SER A 18 -21.57 -2.67 -16.54
CA SER A 18 -21.52 -3.93 -17.28
C SER A 18 -20.28 -4.73 -16.91
N ASP A 19 -20.43 -6.04 -16.77
CA ASP A 19 -19.30 -6.95 -16.74
C ASP A 19 -18.55 -6.88 -18.08
N ALA A 20 -17.21 -6.98 -18.02
CA ALA A 20 -16.36 -7.01 -19.21
C ALA A 20 -15.06 -7.75 -18.92
N TYR A 21 -14.50 -8.42 -19.93
CA TYR A 21 -13.20 -9.10 -19.84
C TYR A 21 -13.08 -10.08 -18.66
N GLY A 22 -14.18 -10.71 -18.24
CA GLY A 22 -14.23 -11.62 -17.10
C GLY A 22 -14.19 -10.95 -15.72
N LEU A 23 -14.35 -9.62 -15.67
CA LEU A 23 -14.42 -8.84 -14.43
C LEU A 23 -15.85 -8.37 -14.19
N SER A 24 -16.27 -8.42 -12.92
CA SER A 24 -17.56 -7.88 -12.52
C SER A 24 -17.56 -6.35 -12.56
N GLY A 25 -18.65 -5.80 -13.08
CA GLY A 25 -18.93 -4.36 -13.07
C GLY A 25 -19.14 -3.81 -11.67
N LEU A 26 -19.24 -2.48 -11.60
CA LEU A 26 -19.64 -1.80 -10.37
C LEU A 26 -21.13 -2.03 -10.08
N PRO A 27 -21.52 -2.11 -8.79
CA PRO A 27 -22.92 -2.19 -8.42
C PRO A 27 -23.71 -1.02 -8.99
N LYS A 28 -24.91 -1.31 -9.51
CA LYS A 28 -25.79 -0.30 -10.12
C LYS A 28 -26.08 0.85 -9.15
N GLY A 29 -26.01 2.07 -9.65
CA GLY A 29 -26.30 3.28 -8.86
C GLY A 29 -25.18 3.74 -7.92
N MET A 30 -24.01 3.09 -7.92
CA MET A 30 -22.87 3.49 -7.09
C MET A 30 -22.00 4.58 -7.74
N GLY A 31 -22.17 4.84 -9.04
CA GLY A 31 -21.39 5.83 -9.79
C GLY A 31 -19.90 5.43 -9.95
N LEU A 32 -19.09 6.34 -10.49
CA LEU A 32 -17.65 6.11 -10.63
C LEU A 32 -16.96 6.25 -9.26
N ILE A 33 -16.41 5.15 -8.74
CA ILE A 33 -15.74 5.08 -7.43
C ILE A 33 -14.24 5.07 -7.63
N ALA A 34 -13.49 5.81 -6.81
CA ALA A 34 -12.03 5.83 -6.89
C ALA A 34 -11.41 4.47 -6.52
N PRO A 35 -10.31 4.03 -7.16
CA PRO A 35 -9.68 2.74 -6.86
C PRO A 35 -9.28 2.52 -5.40
N ASP A 36 -8.89 3.59 -4.70
CA ASP A 36 -8.52 3.59 -3.28
C ASP A 36 -9.71 3.32 -2.36
N GLN A 37 -10.92 3.68 -2.78
CA GLN A 37 -12.14 3.39 -2.04
C GLN A 37 -12.61 1.94 -2.25
N VAL A 38 -12.21 1.30 -3.35
CA VAL A 38 -12.56 -0.10 -3.66
C VAL A 38 -11.58 -1.08 -3.00
N ARG A 39 -10.30 -0.73 -2.91
CA ARG A 39 -9.27 -1.61 -2.38
C ARG A 39 -8.25 -0.86 -1.53
N ALA A 40 -8.07 -1.33 -0.29
CA ALA A 40 -7.02 -0.85 0.58
C ALA A 40 -5.61 -1.13 -0.01
N GLY A 41 -4.70 -0.18 0.16
CA GLY A 41 -3.32 -0.28 -0.33
C GLY A 41 -3.09 0.27 -1.73
N VAL A 42 -4.11 0.85 -2.39
CA VAL A 42 -3.90 1.62 -3.62
C VAL A 42 -3.37 3.00 -3.27
N HIS A 43 -2.26 3.40 -3.91
CA HIS A 43 -1.66 4.72 -3.71
C HIS A 43 -2.56 5.82 -4.27
N ARG A 44 -2.76 6.90 -3.52
CA ARG A 44 -3.62 8.03 -3.92
C ARG A 44 -3.26 8.61 -5.29
N GLY A 45 -1.97 8.79 -5.58
CA GLY A 45 -1.53 9.27 -6.90
C GLY A 45 -1.89 8.33 -8.05
N LEU A 46 -1.93 7.01 -7.79
CA LEU A 46 -2.32 6.02 -8.78
C LEU A 46 -3.84 5.99 -9.00
N SER A 47 -4.61 6.20 -7.93
CA SER A 47 -6.06 6.41 -8.02
C SER A 47 -6.40 7.66 -8.82
N GLU A 48 -5.72 8.78 -8.57
CA GLU A 48 -5.93 10.04 -9.28
C GLU A 48 -5.59 9.90 -10.77
N LEU A 49 -4.51 9.19 -11.12
CA LEU A 49 -4.16 8.86 -12.51
C LEU A 49 -5.23 7.99 -13.18
N ALA A 50 -5.73 6.96 -12.50
CA ALA A 50 -6.78 6.09 -13.03
C ALA A 50 -8.10 6.85 -13.26
N MET A 51 -8.51 7.70 -12.32
CA MET A 51 -9.70 8.53 -12.45
C MET A 51 -9.55 9.56 -13.58
N ARG A 52 -8.35 10.15 -13.73
CA ARG A 52 -8.03 11.07 -14.83
C ARG A 52 -8.08 10.38 -16.19
N ALA A 53 -7.57 9.15 -16.28
CA ALA A 53 -7.62 8.35 -17.50
C ALA A 53 -9.05 7.85 -17.83
N LEU A 54 -9.88 7.58 -16.82
CA LEU A 54 -11.28 7.16 -16.97
C LEU A 54 -12.22 8.30 -17.38
N ALA A 55 -12.04 9.48 -16.79
CA ALA A 55 -12.85 10.66 -17.10
C ALA A 55 -12.74 11.12 -18.57
N ASN A 56 -11.74 10.61 -19.30
CA ASN A 56 -11.44 11.04 -20.66
C ASN A 56 -11.87 10.03 -21.75
N ASP A 57 -12.66 8.99 -21.45
CA ASP A 57 -13.23 8.08 -22.47
C ASP A 57 -14.39 8.72 -23.29
N GLY A 58 -14.52 10.06 -23.31
CA GLY A 58 -15.41 10.75 -24.28
C GLY A 58 -15.84 12.19 -23.98
N ALA A 59 -15.70 12.71 -22.75
CA ALA A 59 -16.15 14.08 -22.47
C ALA A 59 -15.51 14.70 -21.21
N THR A 60 -14.66 15.70 -21.37
CA THR A 60 -14.66 16.95 -20.57
C THR A 60 -13.55 17.90 -21.05
N ALA A 61 -13.90 18.72 -22.05
CA ALA A 61 -13.04 19.72 -22.69
C ALA A 61 -12.66 20.95 -21.81
N SER A 62 -12.61 20.83 -20.48
CA SER A 62 -12.47 22.02 -19.60
C SER A 62 -11.50 21.88 -18.41
N ARG A 63 -10.60 20.90 -18.42
CA ARG A 63 -9.46 20.89 -17.49
C ARG A 63 -8.15 20.88 -18.25
N GLN A 64 -7.33 21.91 -17.98
CA GLN A 64 -6.06 22.23 -18.64
C GLN A 64 -4.91 21.25 -18.33
N GLU A 65 -5.20 20.08 -17.77
CA GLU A 65 -4.17 19.04 -17.54
C GLU A 65 -4.24 18.02 -18.69
N PRO A 66 -3.12 17.79 -19.41
CA PRO A 66 -3.12 16.93 -20.57
C PRO A 66 -3.57 15.52 -20.20
N PRO A 67 -4.46 14.91 -21.00
CA PRO A 67 -5.00 13.59 -20.68
C PRO A 67 -3.91 12.54 -20.86
N CYS A 68 -3.53 11.86 -19.78
CA CYS A 68 -2.63 10.71 -19.82
C CYS A 68 -3.35 9.54 -20.53
N THR A 69 -3.31 9.54 -21.85
CA THR A 69 -4.06 8.61 -22.72
C THR A 69 -3.14 7.65 -23.45
N THR A 70 -1.83 7.90 -23.41
CA THR A 70 -0.84 6.99 -23.94
C THR A 70 -0.25 6.10 -22.84
N PRO A 71 0.09 4.84 -23.15
CA PRO A 71 0.83 3.98 -22.23
C PRO A 71 2.14 4.61 -21.74
N ASP A 72 2.78 5.39 -22.61
CA ASP A 72 4.05 6.06 -22.32
C ASP A 72 3.90 7.19 -21.29
N GLU A 73 2.86 8.02 -21.40
CA GLU A 73 2.52 9.04 -20.39
C GLU A 73 2.15 8.41 -19.05
N LEU A 74 1.38 7.32 -19.07
CA LEU A 74 1.03 6.60 -17.86
C LEU A 74 2.29 5.98 -17.21
N ALA A 75 3.16 5.36 -17.99
CA ALA A 75 4.41 4.80 -17.50
C ALA A 75 5.34 5.88 -16.92
N LYS A 76 5.44 7.04 -17.57
CA LYS A 76 6.20 8.21 -17.07
C LYS A 76 5.62 8.74 -15.76
N ALA A 77 4.30 8.91 -15.69
CA ALA A 77 3.63 9.39 -14.48
C ALA A 77 3.81 8.39 -13.31
N VAL A 78 3.71 7.09 -13.59
CA VAL A 78 3.98 6.03 -12.60
C VAL A 78 5.44 6.01 -12.17
N ALA A 79 6.38 6.17 -13.12
CA ALA A 79 7.80 6.21 -12.83
C ALA A 79 8.23 7.46 -12.03
N ALA A 80 7.52 8.58 -12.20
CA ALA A 80 7.76 9.81 -11.46
C ALA A 80 7.21 9.79 -10.02
N MET A 81 6.37 8.81 -9.66
CA MET A 81 5.84 8.72 -8.31
C MET A 81 6.92 8.31 -7.29
N PRO A 82 6.91 8.90 -6.08
CA PRO A 82 7.82 8.51 -5.02
C PRO A 82 7.61 7.03 -4.69
N ARG A 83 8.69 6.26 -4.71
CA ARG A 83 8.65 4.85 -4.32
C ARG A 83 8.27 4.76 -2.85
N VAL A 84 7.17 4.09 -2.55
CA VAL A 84 6.80 3.75 -1.17
C VAL A 84 7.88 2.80 -0.65
N LEU A 85 8.70 3.28 0.28
CA LEU A 85 9.66 2.44 0.98
C LEU A 85 8.85 1.45 1.83
N PRO A 86 9.16 0.13 1.79
CA PRO A 86 8.56 -0.79 2.76
C PRO A 86 8.82 -0.24 4.17
N PRO A 87 7.82 -0.33 5.08
CA PRO A 87 8.02 0.10 6.45
C PRO A 87 9.24 -0.63 7.00
N GLU A 88 10.14 0.09 7.67
CA GLU A 88 11.33 -0.51 8.26
C GLU A 88 10.90 -1.74 9.08
N PRO A 89 11.53 -2.91 8.87
CA PRO A 89 11.22 -4.08 9.68
C PRO A 89 11.45 -3.69 11.14
N THR A 90 10.37 -3.71 11.92
CA THR A 90 10.43 -3.43 13.35
C THR A 90 11.23 -4.56 13.96
N PHE A 91 12.53 -4.33 14.20
CA PHE A 91 13.34 -5.27 14.95
C PHE A 91 12.77 -5.25 16.37
N ALA A 92 11.95 -6.25 16.70
CA ALA A 92 11.50 -6.44 18.07
C ALA A 92 12.76 -6.46 18.94
N ALA A 93 12.88 -5.52 19.87
CA ALA A 93 13.99 -5.48 20.82
C ALA A 93 14.13 -6.89 21.41
N GLN A 94 15.33 -7.46 21.31
CA GLN A 94 15.59 -8.81 21.81
C GLN A 94 15.12 -8.88 23.27
N PRO A 95 14.44 -9.95 23.71
CA PRO A 95 14.10 -10.10 25.11
C PRO A 95 15.39 -9.97 25.92
N VAL A 96 15.41 -9.04 26.87
CA VAL A 96 16.49 -8.92 27.85
C VAL A 96 16.67 -10.31 28.45
N TYR A 97 17.78 -10.97 28.11
CA TYR A 97 18.20 -12.16 28.81
C TYR A 97 18.39 -11.73 30.26
N GLN A 98 17.43 -12.13 31.11
CA GLN A 98 17.54 -12.00 32.55
C GLN A 98 18.79 -12.78 32.94
N GLN A 99 19.85 -12.05 33.25
CA GLN A 99 21.08 -12.64 33.76
C GLN A 99 20.68 -13.51 34.96
N PRO A 100 20.91 -14.85 34.94
CA PRO A 100 20.72 -15.64 36.14
C PRO A 100 21.70 -15.07 37.16
N GLY A 101 21.13 -14.51 38.23
CA GLY A 101 21.86 -13.77 39.23
C GLY A 101 23.07 -14.58 39.68
N TYR A 102 24.25 -13.98 39.56
CA TYR A 102 25.45 -14.47 40.22
C TYR A 102 25.08 -14.76 41.67
N GLN A 103 24.93 -16.04 42.01
CA GLN A 103 24.74 -16.48 43.38
C GLN A 103 26.00 -16.02 44.10
N ARG A 104 25.88 -14.98 44.94
CA ARG A 104 26.92 -14.62 45.87
C ARG A 104 27.16 -15.85 46.74
N THR A 105 28.23 -16.57 46.47
CA THR A 105 28.83 -17.50 47.41
C THR A 105 29.25 -16.68 48.62
N THR A 106 28.38 -16.60 49.61
CA THR A 106 28.78 -16.26 50.96
C THR A 106 29.64 -17.42 51.44
N TYR A 107 30.94 -17.32 51.20
CA TYR A 107 31.94 -18.10 51.92
C TYR A 107 31.65 -17.87 53.40
N GLN A 108 31.00 -18.85 54.03
CA GLN A 108 30.95 -18.92 55.48
C GLN A 108 32.38 -19.16 55.92
N GLN A 109 33.01 -18.08 56.36
CA GLN A 109 34.31 -18.05 56.99
C GLN A 109 34.18 -18.89 58.26
N GLY A 110 34.57 -20.16 58.17
CA GLY A 110 34.61 -21.09 59.30
C GLY A 110 35.49 -20.51 60.39
N THR A 111 34.87 -20.20 61.53
CA THR A 111 35.54 -19.75 62.74
C THR A 111 36.36 -20.90 63.33
N TYR A 112 37.57 -21.13 62.81
CA TYR A 112 38.59 -21.87 63.54
C TYR A 112 39.30 -20.89 64.49
N GLY A 113 38.60 -20.59 65.59
CA GLY A 113 39.19 -20.08 66.81
C GLY A 113 39.70 -21.25 67.66
N ARG A 114 41.04 -21.29 67.76
CA ARG A 114 41.93 -21.87 68.81
C ARG A 114 41.29 -22.21 70.17
N PRO A 115 41.82 -23.16 70.95
CA PRO A 115 43.20 -23.16 71.50
C PRO A 115 44.18 -24.13 70.86
#